data_AF-A0A4Y9F3Q0-F1
#
_entry.id   AF-A0A4Y9F3Q0-F1
#
_cell.length_a   1.000
_cell.length_b   1.000
_cell.length_c   1.000
_cell.angle_alpha   90.00
_cell.angle_beta   90.00
_cell.angle_gamma   90.00
#
_symmetry.space_group_name_H-M   'P 1'
#
loop_
_entity.id
_entity.type
_entity.pdbx_description
1 polymer ?
#
loop_
_entity_poly.entity_id
_entity_poly.type
_entity_poly.pdbx_seq_one_letter_code
_entity_poly.pdbx_strand_id
1 'polypeptide(L)'
;MPAPILARLKTHKANQRRLRLALGKDWVGAVDAEGRSWDLIFTDQYGKLIRPNYDWKAWSEFTSRHGIEGMRVHDARHTAATVLLSMGVSPQVTMSIMGWSSPSMLGRYQHVLDEMRAEAAEKVAGALFG
;
A
#
# COMPACT_ATOMS: atom_id res chain seq x y z
N MET A 1 6.51 6.47 7.72
CA MET A 1 5.78 6.70 6.45
C MET A 1 6.58 7.68 5.60
N PRO A 2 6.80 7.42 4.30
CA PRO A 2 7.58 8.32 3.44
C PRO A 2 6.97 9.73 3.36
N ALA A 3 7.81 10.76 3.45
CA ALA A 3 7.36 12.17 3.44
C ALA A 3 6.51 12.55 2.21
N PRO A 4 6.82 12.10 0.97
CA PRO A 4 5.99 12.41 -0.19
C PRO A 4 4.56 11.85 -0.09
N ILE A 5 4.41 10.66 0.50
CA ILE A 5 3.09 10.04 0.70
C ILE A 5 2.31 10.81 1.76
N LEU A 6 2.95 11.15 2.88
CA LEU A 6 2.32 11.96 3.92
C LEU A 6 1.84 13.32 3.37
N ALA A 7 2.64 13.98 2.53
CA ALA A 7 2.25 15.23 1.88
C ALA A 7 1.00 15.03 1.00
N ARG A 8 0.95 13.98 0.19
CA ARG A 8 -0.23 13.66 -0.65
C ARG A 8 -1.48 13.38 0.20
N LEU A 9 -1.35 12.66 1.31
CA LEU A 9 -2.47 12.39 2.22
C LEU A 9 -2.98 13.68 2.88
N LYS A 10 -2.08 14.59 3.28
CA LYS A 10 -2.47 15.92 3.81
C LYS A 10 -3.22 16.73 2.76
N THR A 11 -2.73 16.78 1.52
CA THR A 11 -3.41 17.47 0.43
C THR A 11 -4.78 16.86 0.13
N HIS A 12 -4.87 15.52 0.11
CA HIS A 12 -6.15 14.82 -0.06
C HIS A 12 -7.15 15.19 1.04
N LYS A 13 -6.72 15.18 2.31
CA LYS A 13 -7.55 15.56 3.45
C LYS A 13 -7.99 17.02 3.39
N ALA A 14 -7.13 17.93 2.94
CA ALA A 14 -7.48 19.34 2.75
C ALA A 14 -8.57 19.50 1.67
N ASN A 15 -8.45 18.78 0.55
CA ASN A 15 -9.47 18.78 -0.50
C ASN A 15 -10.80 18.20 0.00
N GLN A 16 -10.76 17.10 0.78
CA GLN A 16 -11.95 16.53 1.40
C GLN A 16 -12.65 17.54 2.32
N ARG A 17 -11.91 18.31 3.13
CA ARG A 17 -12.49 19.37 3.97
C ARG A 17 -13.17 20.46 3.14
N ARG A 18 -12.58 20.83 1.99
CA ARG A 18 -13.20 21.79 1.05
C ARG A 18 -14.51 21.24 0.48
N LEU A 19 -14.53 19.97 0.07
CA LEU A 19 -15.74 19.31 -0.41
C LEU A 19 -16.83 19.25 0.66
N ARG A 20 -16.47 18.92 1.90
CA ARG A 20 -17.39 18.92 3.04
C ARG A 20 -18.03 20.29 3.26
N LEU A 21 -17.24 21.36 3.22
CA LEU A 21 -17.76 22.73 3.35
C LEU A 21 -18.68 23.10 2.18
N ALA A 22 -18.32 22.72 0.95
CA ALA A 22 -19.12 23.00 -0.24
C ALA A 22 -20.46 22.25 -0.26
N LEU A 23 -20.48 21.00 0.21
CA LEU A 23 -21.70 20.17 0.28
C LEU A 23 -22.59 20.55 1.46
N GLY A 24 -22.01 21.10 2.54
CA GLY A 24 -22.75 21.52 3.72
C GLY A 24 -23.60 20.40 4.30
N LYS A 25 -24.93 20.55 4.21
CA LYS A 25 -25.92 19.57 4.70
C LYS A 25 -25.94 18.25 3.93
N ASP A 26 -25.46 18.25 2.68
CA ASP A 26 -25.44 17.04 1.84
C ASP A 26 -24.22 16.15 2.14
N TRP A 27 -23.28 16.65 2.96
CA TRP A 27 -22.21 15.83 3.51
C TRP A 27 -22.75 14.91 4.61
N VAL A 28 -22.67 13.60 4.37
CA VAL A 28 -23.15 12.59 5.33
C VAL A 28 -22.05 12.16 6.29
N GLY A 29 -20.83 12.00 5.78
CA GLY A 29 -19.72 11.44 6.56
C GLY A 29 -19.82 9.91 6.74
N ALA A 30 -18.81 9.34 7.37
CA ALA A 30 -18.73 7.91 7.64
C ALA A 30 -19.30 7.63 9.03
N VAL A 31 -20.21 6.65 9.09
CA VAL A 31 -20.86 6.19 10.32
C VAL A 31 -20.78 4.67 10.34
N ASP A 32 -20.43 4.10 11.49
CA ASP A 32 -20.43 2.64 11.67
C ASP A 32 -21.81 2.08 12.06
N ALA A 33 -21.89 0.77 12.28
CA ALA A 33 -23.13 0.09 12.62
C ALA A 33 -23.72 0.57 13.96
N GLU A 34 -22.89 1.11 14.86
CA GLU A 34 -23.28 1.63 16.17
C GLU A 34 -23.64 3.12 16.14
N GLY A 35 -23.59 3.77 14.97
CA GLY A 35 -23.92 5.19 14.82
C GLY A 35 -22.76 6.14 15.14
N ARG A 36 -21.53 5.66 15.34
CA ARG A 36 -20.37 6.51 15.62
C ARG A 36 -19.82 7.11 14.34
N SER A 37 -19.51 8.41 14.37
CA SER A 37 -18.94 9.12 13.24
C SER A 37 -17.41 8.98 13.19
N TRP A 38 -16.87 8.80 11.99
CA TRP A 38 -15.44 8.62 11.73
C TRP A 38 -14.90 9.68 10.76
N ASP A 39 -13.76 10.29 11.11
CA ASP A 39 -13.06 11.24 10.25
C ASP A 39 -12.08 10.53 9.29
N LEU A 40 -12.63 9.78 8.33
CA LEU A 40 -11.83 8.98 7.40
C LEU A 40 -10.99 9.83 6.45
N ILE A 41 -9.81 9.32 6.09
CA ILE A 41 -8.93 9.96 5.09
C ILE A 41 -9.49 9.75 3.68
N PHE A 42 -9.92 8.53 3.36
CA PHE A 42 -10.50 8.17 2.07
C PHE A 42 -12.01 7.99 2.22
N THR A 43 -12.78 8.73 1.43
CA THR A 43 -14.24 8.67 1.41
C THR A 43 -14.75 8.77 -0.01
N ASP A 44 -16.02 8.41 -0.22
CA ASP A 44 -16.72 8.86 -1.42
C ASP A 44 -16.96 10.38 -1.42
N GLN A 45 -17.60 10.87 -2.47
CA GLN A 45 -17.93 12.29 -2.64
C GLN A 45 -18.86 12.87 -1.57
N TYR A 46 -19.55 12.05 -0.78
CA TYR A 46 -20.44 12.47 0.31
C TYR A 46 -19.84 12.21 1.70
N GLY A 47 -18.58 11.79 1.78
CA GLY A 47 -17.90 11.51 3.03
C GLY A 47 -18.12 10.10 3.59
N LYS A 48 -18.79 9.21 2.86
CA LYS A 48 -19.08 7.85 3.31
C LYS A 48 -17.91 6.90 3.03
N LEU A 49 -18.01 5.69 3.57
CA LEU A 49 -17.13 4.58 3.23
C LEU A 49 -17.18 4.31 1.72
N ILE A 50 -16.01 4.12 1.12
CA ILE A 50 -15.91 3.72 -0.28
C ILE A 50 -16.46 2.29 -0.40
N ARG A 51 -17.38 2.10 -1.33
CA ARG A 51 -17.96 0.79 -1.61
C ARG A 51 -16.92 -0.10 -2.31
N PRO A 52 -16.70 -1.35 -1.87
CA PRO A 52 -15.63 -2.22 -2.40
C PRO A 52 -15.65 -2.41 -3.93
N ASN A 53 -16.84 -2.51 -4.50
CA ASN A 53 -17.08 -2.64 -5.94
C ASN A 53 -16.71 -1.37 -6.73
N TYR A 54 -16.86 -0.18 -6.15
CA TYR A 54 -16.40 1.06 -6.77
C TYR A 54 -14.88 1.20 -6.69
N ASP A 55 -14.29 0.82 -5.55
CA ASP A 55 -12.84 0.78 -5.36
C ASP A 55 -12.17 -0.18 -6.37
N TRP A 56 -12.70 -1.40 -6.50
CA TRP A 56 -12.25 -2.38 -7.48
C TRP A 56 -12.35 -1.89 -8.92
N LYS A 57 -13.46 -1.24 -9.27
CA LYS A 57 -13.65 -0.68 -10.61
C LYS A 57 -12.63 0.42 -10.89
N ALA A 58 -12.45 1.36 -9.96
CA ALA A 58 -11.47 2.44 -10.09
C ALA A 58 -10.04 1.89 -10.22
N TRP A 59 -9.70 0.86 -9.45
CA TRP A 59 -8.43 0.15 -9.56
C TRP A 59 -8.24 -0.48 -10.94
N SER A 60 -9.21 -1.25 -11.40
CA SER A 60 -9.16 -1.96 -12.70
C SER A 60 -9.05 -1.00 -13.88
N GLU A 61 -9.79 0.11 -13.84
CA GLU A 61 -9.69 1.19 -14.85
C GLU A 61 -8.34 1.91 -14.79
N PHE A 62 -7.78 2.11 -13.59
CA PHE A 62 -6.45 2.69 -13.45
C PHE A 62 -5.37 1.77 -14.05
N THR A 63 -5.37 0.47 -13.73
CA THR A 63 -4.34 -0.46 -14.21
C THR A 63 -4.45 -0.69 -15.71
N SER A 64 -5.67 -0.87 -16.23
CA SER A 64 -5.92 -1.06 -17.66
C SER A 64 -5.46 0.14 -18.49
N ARG A 65 -5.70 1.38 -18.03
CA ARG A 65 -5.20 2.60 -18.69
C ARG A 65 -3.68 2.70 -18.76
N HIS A 66 -2.96 1.95 -17.93
CA HIS A 66 -1.50 1.88 -17.93
C HIS A 66 -0.99 0.57 -18.54
N GLY A 67 -1.83 -0.17 -19.28
CA GLY A 67 -1.45 -1.40 -19.96
C GLY A 67 -1.31 -2.62 -19.04
N ILE A 68 -1.81 -2.55 -17.82
CA ILE A 68 -1.77 -3.66 -16.86
C ILE A 68 -3.17 -4.26 -16.72
N GLU A 69 -3.39 -5.39 -17.38
CA GLU A 69 -4.67 -6.09 -17.34
C GLU A 69 -4.75 -7.07 -16.16
N GLY A 70 -5.94 -7.18 -15.55
CA GLY A 70 -6.24 -8.20 -14.54
C GLY A 70 -5.53 -8.09 -13.19
N MET A 71 -4.68 -7.08 -12.98
CA MET A 71 -3.95 -6.91 -11.71
C MET A 71 -4.92 -6.65 -10.55
N ARG A 72 -4.79 -7.42 -9.48
CA ARG A 72 -5.57 -7.25 -8.25
C ARG A 72 -4.88 -6.27 -7.31
N VAL A 73 -5.64 -5.64 -6.42
CA VAL A 73 -5.07 -4.78 -5.36
C VAL A 73 -4.05 -5.53 -4.50
N HIS A 74 -4.32 -6.82 -4.24
CA HIS A 74 -3.39 -7.67 -3.48
C HIS A 74 -2.09 -7.97 -4.23
N ASP A 75 -2.08 -7.91 -5.57
CA ASP A 75 -0.86 -8.12 -6.35
C ASP A 75 0.10 -6.94 -6.15
N ALA A 76 -0.40 -5.71 -6.00
CA ALA A 76 0.43 -4.57 -5.64
C ALA A 76 1.10 -4.73 -4.27
N ARG A 77 0.43 -5.42 -3.32
CA ARG A 77 1.02 -5.79 -2.03
C ARG A 77 2.11 -6.84 -2.19
N HIS A 78 1.96 -7.80 -3.11
CA HIS A 78 3.03 -8.73 -3.48
C HIS A 78 4.22 -7.99 -4.11
N THR A 79 3.98 -7.08 -5.05
CA THR A 79 5.03 -6.25 -5.66
C THR A 79 5.80 -5.44 -4.61
N ALA A 80 5.11 -4.84 -3.64
CA ALA A 80 5.78 -4.09 -2.57
C ALA A 80 6.75 -4.95 -1.75
N ALA A 81 6.39 -6.19 -1.44
CA ALA A 81 7.29 -7.11 -0.76
C ALA A 81 8.49 -7.51 -1.62
N THR A 82 8.27 -7.84 -2.90
CA THR A 82 9.36 -8.13 -3.85
C THR A 82 10.33 -6.96 -3.94
N VAL A 83 9.83 -5.73 -4.07
CA VAL A 83 10.65 -4.51 -4.13
C VAL A 83 11.44 -4.28 -2.84
N LEU A 84 10.84 -4.49 -1.66
CA LEU A 84 11.55 -4.36 -0.40
C LEU A 84 12.72 -5.35 -0.31
N LEU A 85 12.45 -6.62 -0.62
CA LEU A 85 13.47 -7.67 -0.57
C LEU A 85 14.57 -7.42 -1.62
N SER A 86 14.21 -7.06 -2.86
CA SER A 86 15.21 -6.81 -3.91
C SER A 86 16.09 -5.60 -3.64
N MET A 87 15.63 -4.63 -2.84
CA MET A 87 16.45 -3.53 -2.34
C MET A 87 17.35 -3.92 -1.15
N GLY A 88 17.40 -5.20 -0.78
CA GLY A 88 18.21 -5.70 0.32
C GLY A 88 17.61 -5.48 1.71
N VAL A 89 16.34 -5.06 1.81
CA VAL A 89 15.68 -4.88 3.12
C VAL A 89 15.55 -6.23 3.79
N SER A 90 15.96 -6.32 5.06
CA SER A 90 15.95 -7.61 5.77
C SER A 90 14.54 -8.20 5.84
N PRO A 91 14.41 -9.55 5.84
CA PRO A 91 13.11 -10.21 5.91
C PRO A 91 12.26 -9.76 7.11
N GLN A 92 12.89 -9.50 8.25
CA GLN A 92 12.22 -9.05 9.48
C GLN A 92 11.63 -7.63 9.33
N VAL A 93 12.39 -6.71 8.74
CA VAL A 93 11.90 -5.34 8.47
C VAL A 93 10.80 -5.38 7.42
N THR A 94 10.96 -6.18 6.37
CA THR A 94 9.93 -6.41 5.36
C THR A 94 8.64 -6.93 6.00
N MET A 95 8.72 -7.96 6.84
CA MET A 95 7.56 -8.47 7.58
C MET A 95 6.87 -7.40 8.43
N SER A 96 7.63 -6.56 9.12
CA SER A 96 7.10 -5.46 9.93
C SER A 96 6.33 -4.44 9.08
N ILE A 97 6.91 -4.01 7.95
CA ILE A 97 6.27 -3.08 7.00
C ILE A 97 5.01 -3.71 6.41
N MET A 98 5.08 -4.98 6.03
CA MET A 98 3.95 -5.69 5.45
C MET A 98 2.89 -6.02 6.49
N GLY A 99 3.19 -6.03 7.79
CA GLY A 99 2.27 -6.47 8.84
C GLY A 99 2.05 -7.99 8.81
N TRP A 100 3.08 -8.77 8.45
CA TRP A 100 3.03 -10.22 8.51
C TRP A 100 3.43 -10.72 9.89
N SER A 101 2.56 -11.51 10.51
CA SER A 101 2.80 -12.15 11.80
C SER A 101 3.57 -13.46 11.69
N SER A 102 3.59 -14.10 10.51
CA SER A 102 4.25 -15.39 10.28
C SER A 102 5.39 -15.29 9.25
N PRO A 103 6.58 -15.83 9.55
CA PRO A 103 7.69 -15.95 8.59
C PRO A 103 7.35 -16.80 7.37
N SER A 104 6.37 -17.72 7.45
CA SER A 104 5.95 -18.54 6.31
C SER A 104 5.49 -17.71 5.10
N MET A 105 5.05 -16.46 5.33
CA MET A 105 4.68 -15.53 4.27
C MET A 105 5.85 -15.16 3.35
N LEU A 106 7.09 -15.21 3.86
CA LEU A 106 8.30 -14.94 3.08
C LEU A 106 8.59 -16.02 2.03
N GLY A 107 8.09 -17.25 2.22
CA GLY A 107 8.33 -18.36 1.30
C GLY A 107 7.86 -18.07 -0.14
N ARG A 108 6.90 -17.16 -0.32
CA ARG A 108 6.44 -16.70 -1.66
C ARG A 108 7.52 -15.92 -2.44
N TYR A 109 8.57 -15.47 -1.78
CA TYR A 109 9.63 -14.62 -2.35
C TYR A 109 11.01 -15.27 -2.29
N GLN A 110 11.06 -16.60 -2.16
CA GLN A 110 12.30 -17.35 -1.98
C GLN A 110 13.35 -17.06 -3.07
N HIS A 111 12.92 -16.89 -4.32
CA HIS A 111 13.81 -16.56 -5.45
C HIS A 111 14.60 -15.26 -5.23
N VAL A 112 13.93 -14.20 -4.75
CA VAL A 112 14.60 -12.92 -4.43
C VAL A 112 15.62 -13.12 -3.30
N LEU A 113 15.27 -13.93 -2.29
CA LEU A 113 16.17 -14.21 -1.17
C LEU A 113 17.40 -15.02 -1.61
N ASP A 114 17.26 -15.90 -2.60
CA ASP A 114 18.38 -16.69 -3.13
C ASP A 114 19.36 -15.80 -3.92
N GLU A 115 18.86 -14.84 -4.70
CA GLU A 115 19.69 -13.82 -5.37
C GLU A 115 20.44 -12.96 -4.33
N MET A 116 19.76 -12.52 -3.26
CA MET A 116 20.40 -11.77 -2.18
C MET A 116 21.47 -12.58 -1.44
N ARG A 117 21.28 -13.89 -1.28
CA ARG A 117 22.27 -14.79 -0.67
C ARG A 117 23.53 -14.88 -1.52
N ALA A 118 23.38 -15.00 -2.84
CA ALA A 118 24.51 -15.01 -3.77
C ALA A 118 25.29 -13.69 -3.71
N GLU A 119 24.58 -12.55 -3.74
CA GLU A 119 25.21 -11.23 -3.63
C GLU A 119 25.96 -11.06 -2.29
N ALA A 120 25.40 -11.56 -1.19
CA ALA A 120 26.05 -11.53 0.12
C ALA A 120 27.34 -12.36 0.15
N ALA A 121 27.35 -13.55 -0.48
CA ALA A 121 28.53 -14.39 -0.57
C ALA A 121 29.66 -13.70 -1.33
N GLU A 122 29.36 -13.06 -2.46
CA GLU A 122 30.34 -12.28 -3.24
C GLU A 122 30.91 -11.09 -2.44
N LYS A 123 30.07 -10.37 -1.69
CA LYS A 123 30.52 -9.28 -0.82
C LYS A 123 31.46 -9.76 0.28
N VAL A 124 31.16 -10.91 0.88
CA VAL A 124 32.02 -11.53 1.90
C VAL A 124 33.34 -11.97 1.27
N ALA A 125 33.30 -12.60 0.09
CA ALA A 125 34.49 -13.01 -0.62
C ALA A 125 35.40 -11.81 -0.94
N GLY A 126 34.84 -10.73 -1.47
CA GLY A 126 35.58 -9.50 -1.73
C GLY A 126 36.12 -8.82 -0.47
N ALA A 127 35.38 -8.84 0.65
CA ALA A 127 35.82 -8.20 1.88
C ALA A 127 36.91 -8.99 2.65
N LEU A 128 36.94 -10.31 2.51
CA LEU A 128 37.89 -11.18 3.23
C LEU A 128 39.10 -11.59 2.38
N PHE A 129 38.96 -11.65 1.06
CA PHE A 129 39.95 -12.22 0.15
C PHE A 129 40.30 -11.33 -1.06
N GLY A 130 39.67 -10.16 -1.19
CA GLY A 130 40.02 -9.13 -2.19
C GLY A 130 41.04 -8.13 -1.66
#